data_AF-A0A1S3QYB1-F1
#
_entry.id   AF-A0A1S3QYB1-F1
#
_cell.length_a   1.000
_cell.length_b   1.000
_cell.length_c   1.000
_cell.angle_alpha   90.00
_cell.angle_beta   90.00
_cell.angle_gamma   90.00
#
_symmetry.space_group_name_H-M   'P 1'
#
loop_
_entity.id
_entity.type
_entity.pdbx_description
1 polymer ?
#
loop_
_entity_poly.entity_id
_entity_poly.type
_entity_poly.pdbx_seq_one_letter_code
_entity_poly.pdbx_strand_id
1 'polypeptide(L)'
;MGCSPWGQVTNTDETGQVRIYTQSVIRALQDHLLSTDPELGGPLENLDVGYSGLSSHWESRVLQGSIMAAALGDPAVVRVDPVTLAALQDTGWYSVNHSRAQSLVWGKGEGAMFGLLSTCHDNSSSFFCTGSGLGCHYLHRHKGECQTDPHLDGCRIYKPLMSECWKEENERETETEWSGELYRIDSRCFFSNLSRENVSLSVSDSVVGRCYRHRCTGLNRYQILVSGSDWLDCPVGSTIQDPHSPAASTTGTVTTENDPLLHQNTIPDPSLTFDPGPTCAEPGVSTDSTLAPVLGVSASVCLLAALMVAYRRYRSSRVRVHAAPEAPSVLQLHSTQSESNNC
;
A
#
# COMPACT_ATOMS: atom_id res chain seq x y z
N MET A 1 39.26 14.51 2.39
CA MET A 1 38.65 14.12 3.68
C MET A 1 38.03 12.75 3.45
N GLY A 2 38.55 11.72 4.10
CA GLY A 2 37.94 10.39 4.05
C GLY A 2 36.81 10.36 5.07
N CYS A 3 35.60 9.99 4.65
CA CYS A 3 34.55 9.65 5.59
C CYS A 3 35.05 8.46 6.42
N SER A 4 34.92 8.52 7.75
CA SER A 4 35.11 7.34 8.59
C SER A 4 34.18 6.23 8.07
N PRO A 5 34.66 4.97 7.94
CA PRO A 5 33.78 3.89 7.55
C PRO A 5 32.69 3.77 8.61
N TRP A 6 31.45 3.95 8.18
CA TRP A 6 30.28 3.67 9.01
C TRP A 6 30.28 2.17 9.29
N GLY A 7 29.99 1.78 10.53
CA GLY A 7 29.84 0.37 10.87
C GLY A 7 28.74 -0.28 10.03
N GLN A 8 28.79 -1.59 9.86
CA GLN A 8 27.71 -2.33 9.24
C GLN A 8 26.46 -2.19 10.13
N VAL A 9 25.39 -1.58 9.58
CA VAL A 9 24.14 -1.32 10.30
C VAL A 9 23.04 -2.35 9.97
N THR A 10 23.30 -3.25 9.02
CA THR A 10 22.35 -4.29 8.61
C THR A 10 22.80 -5.66 9.08
N ASN A 11 21.86 -6.44 9.61
CA ASN A 11 22.08 -7.83 9.97
C ASN A 11 20.87 -8.68 9.57
N THR A 12 21.08 -9.98 9.38
CA THR A 12 20.02 -10.96 9.14
C THR A 12 19.59 -11.56 10.47
N ASP A 13 18.30 -11.54 10.75
CA ASP A 13 17.74 -12.13 11.97
C ASP A 13 17.63 -13.66 11.87
N GLU A 14 17.17 -14.30 12.96
CA GLU A 14 17.00 -15.75 13.04
C GLU A 14 15.97 -16.33 12.04
N THR A 15 15.10 -15.49 11.49
CA THR A 15 14.10 -15.87 10.49
C THR A 15 14.58 -15.67 9.05
N GLY A 16 15.79 -15.12 8.86
CA GLY A 16 16.35 -14.80 7.56
C GLY A 16 15.99 -13.40 7.04
N GLN A 17 15.28 -12.57 7.81
CA GLN A 17 14.95 -11.21 7.42
C GLN A 17 16.18 -10.31 7.60
N VAL A 18 16.52 -9.54 6.57
CA VAL A 18 17.52 -8.47 6.71
C VAL A 18 16.88 -7.26 7.38
N ARG A 19 17.52 -6.69 8.40
CA ARG A 19 17.02 -5.53 9.15
C ARG A 19 18.09 -4.44 9.29
N ILE A 20 17.65 -3.19 9.41
CA ILE A 20 18.46 -2.04 9.81
C ILE A 20 18.41 -1.88 11.34
N TYR A 21 19.58 -1.94 11.98
CA TYR A 21 19.77 -1.84 13.42
C TYR A 21 20.41 -0.50 13.82
N THR A 22 19.74 0.60 13.46
CA THR A 22 20.14 1.93 13.91
C THR A 22 19.24 2.39 15.06
N GLN A 23 19.79 3.22 15.94
CA GLN A 23 19.17 3.53 17.22
C GLN A 23 17.81 4.23 17.10
N SER A 24 17.62 5.12 16.12
CA SER A 24 16.34 5.80 15.94
C SER A 24 15.32 4.89 15.28
N VAL A 25 15.73 4.05 14.31
CA VAL A 25 14.86 3.06 13.67
C VAL A 25 14.31 2.06 14.68
N ILE A 26 15.17 1.48 15.54
CA ILE A 26 14.75 0.54 16.58
C ILE A 26 13.70 1.20 17.49
N ARG A 27 13.97 2.42 17.98
CA ARG A 27 13.03 3.14 18.85
C ARG A 27 11.71 3.43 18.15
N ALA A 28 11.74 3.91 16.91
CA ALA A 28 10.54 4.23 16.16
C ALA A 28 9.67 2.98 15.93
N LEU A 29 10.28 1.83 15.65
CA LEU A 29 9.55 0.58 15.45
C LEU A 29 9.05 -0.03 16.77
N GLN A 30 9.84 0.06 17.85
CA GLN A 30 9.43 -0.29 19.21
C GLN A 30 8.20 0.51 19.66
N ASP A 31 8.23 1.83 19.47
CA ASP A 31 7.12 2.72 19.80
C ASP A 31 5.88 2.43 18.93
N HIS A 32 6.07 2.15 17.64
CA HIS A 32 4.99 1.85 16.71
C HIS A 32 4.30 0.51 17.02
N LEU A 33 5.07 -0.56 17.23
CA LEU A 33 4.55 -1.90 17.52
C LEU A 33 4.25 -2.13 19.01
N LEU A 34 4.50 -1.14 19.88
CA LEU A 34 4.43 -1.27 21.35
C LEU A 34 5.25 -2.47 21.88
N SER A 35 6.51 -2.53 21.47
CA SER A 35 7.45 -3.59 21.83
C SER A 35 8.67 -3.03 22.56
N THR A 36 9.26 -3.83 23.45
CA THR A 36 10.54 -3.53 24.11
C THR A 36 11.69 -4.41 23.59
N ASP A 37 11.45 -5.19 22.54
CA ASP A 37 12.46 -6.10 21.98
C ASP A 37 13.63 -5.28 21.40
N PRO A 38 14.85 -5.39 21.97
CA PRO A 38 16.02 -4.64 21.50
C PRO A 38 16.50 -5.08 20.10
N GLU A 39 16.11 -6.28 19.65
CA GLU A 39 16.44 -6.83 18.34
C GLU A 39 15.41 -6.44 17.26
N LEU A 40 14.45 -5.59 17.61
CA LEU A 40 13.44 -5.04 16.71
C LEU A 40 14.05 -3.95 15.81
N GLY A 41 14.86 -4.37 14.83
CA GLY A 41 15.36 -3.53 13.74
C GLY A 41 14.32 -3.30 12.64
N GLY A 42 14.55 -2.32 11.76
CA GLY A 42 13.67 -2.02 10.63
C GLY A 42 13.81 -3.07 9.53
N PRO A 43 12.79 -3.91 9.26
CA PRO A 43 12.90 -5.00 8.29
C PRO A 43 12.92 -4.46 6.86
N LEU A 44 13.90 -4.91 6.09
CA LEU A 44 14.05 -4.59 4.67
C LEU A 44 13.38 -5.65 3.82
N GLU A 45 12.76 -5.22 2.73
CA GLU A 45 12.11 -6.12 1.76
C GLU A 45 13.10 -7.16 1.19
N ASN A 46 12.59 -8.33 0.78
CA ASN A 46 13.42 -9.46 0.34
C ASN A 46 13.43 -9.66 -1.18
N LEU A 47 12.50 -9.04 -1.93
CA LEU A 47 12.35 -9.26 -3.38
C LEU A 47 13.08 -8.23 -4.27
N ASP A 48 13.24 -7.00 -3.82
CA ASP A 48 13.80 -5.90 -4.59
C ASP A 48 15.31 -5.69 -4.30
N VAL A 49 15.99 -6.78 -3.95
CA VAL A 49 17.41 -6.76 -3.61
C VAL A 49 18.24 -6.25 -4.80
N GLY A 50 18.98 -5.16 -4.56
CA GLY A 50 19.90 -4.59 -5.55
C GLY A 50 21.16 -5.45 -5.74
N TYR A 51 22.11 -4.95 -6.54
CA TYR A 51 23.41 -5.60 -6.75
C TYR A 51 24.19 -5.90 -5.45
N SER A 52 23.92 -5.16 -4.38
CA SER A 52 24.49 -5.36 -3.05
C SER A 52 23.85 -6.49 -2.24
N GLY A 53 22.76 -7.09 -2.73
CA GLY A 53 21.97 -8.07 -1.98
C GLY A 53 21.10 -7.46 -0.88
N LEU A 54 20.94 -6.13 -0.86
CA LEU A 54 20.10 -5.40 0.08
C LEU A 54 18.97 -4.70 -0.66
N SER A 55 17.80 -4.66 -0.04
CA SER A 55 16.66 -3.85 -0.49
C SER A 55 16.84 -2.38 -0.10
N SER A 56 16.17 -1.51 -0.86
CA SER A 56 16.04 -0.08 -0.54
C SER A 56 14.69 0.28 0.08
N HIS A 57 13.82 -0.71 0.31
CA HIS A 57 12.47 -0.54 0.80
C HIS A 57 12.23 -1.32 2.09
N TRP A 58 11.20 -0.92 2.82
CA TRP A 58 10.71 -1.65 3.98
C TRP A 58 9.95 -2.90 3.56
N GLU A 59 10.06 -3.95 4.37
CA GLU A 59 9.23 -5.15 4.31
C GLU A 59 7.74 -4.78 4.37
N SER A 60 7.04 -5.05 3.27
CA SER A 60 5.68 -4.55 3.06
C SER A 60 4.69 -5.15 4.07
N ARG A 61 4.93 -6.37 4.56
CA ARG A 61 4.10 -6.98 5.62
C ARG A 61 4.13 -6.20 6.93
N VAL A 62 5.24 -5.54 7.25
CA VAL A 62 5.43 -4.86 8.55
C VAL A 62 5.14 -3.36 8.44
N LEU A 63 5.44 -2.72 7.31
CA LEU A 63 5.34 -1.27 7.14
C LEU A 63 4.44 -0.85 5.96
N GLN A 64 3.36 -1.59 5.71
CA GLN A 64 2.36 -1.26 4.68
C GLN A 64 1.82 0.17 4.82
N GLY A 65 1.78 0.90 3.72
CA GLY A 65 1.35 2.31 3.69
C GLY A 65 2.46 3.29 4.04
N SER A 66 3.66 2.84 4.41
CA SER A 66 4.86 3.69 4.40
C SER A 66 5.19 4.15 2.98
N ILE A 67 5.67 5.38 2.84
CA ILE A 67 6.21 5.92 1.58
C ILE A 67 7.44 5.14 1.08
N MET A 68 8.13 4.41 1.97
CA MET A 68 9.29 3.59 1.64
C MET A 68 8.96 2.09 1.61
N ALA A 69 7.68 1.70 1.63
CA ALA A 69 7.29 0.31 1.38
C ALA A 69 7.58 -0.08 -0.08
N ALA A 70 7.89 -1.36 -0.33
CA ALA A 70 8.25 -1.84 -1.67
C ALA A 70 7.06 -1.83 -2.64
N ALA A 71 5.84 -1.93 -2.12
CA ALA A 71 4.60 -1.79 -2.86
C ALA A 71 3.76 -0.63 -2.31
N LEU A 72 3.65 0.44 -3.08
CA LEU A 72 2.75 1.55 -2.75
C LEU A 72 1.31 1.21 -3.14
N GLY A 73 0.38 1.55 -2.26
CA GLY A 73 -1.06 1.51 -2.51
C GLY A 73 -1.57 2.80 -3.15
N ASP A 74 -2.87 3.07 -2.97
CA ASP A 74 -3.47 4.35 -3.33
C ASP A 74 -2.74 5.52 -2.64
N PRO A 75 -2.46 6.65 -3.33
CA PRO A 75 -1.78 7.79 -2.73
C PRO A 75 -2.41 8.30 -1.43
N ALA A 76 -3.74 8.18 -1.26
CA ALA A 76 -4.44 8.59 -0.04
C ALA A 76 -4.11 7.71 1.19
N VAL A 77 -3.52 6.53 0.98
CA VAL A 77 -3.15 5.60 2.06
C VAL A 77 -1.63 5.55 2.32
N VAL A 78 -0.84 6.30 1.55
CA VAL A 78 0.61 6.41 1.73
C VAL A 78 0.94 7.48 2.79
N ARG A 79 1.94 7.21 3.63
CA ARG A 79 2.35 8.04 4.76
C ARG A 79 3.85 8.24 4.81
N VAL A 80 4.27 9.46 5.11
CA VAL A 80 5.63 9.75 5.59
C VAL A 80 5.65 9.41 7.09
N ASP A 81 5.94 8.16 7.40
CA ASP A 81 5.80 7.57 8.73
C ASP A 81 7.02 7.82 9.65
N PRO A 82 6.88 7.61 10.98
CA PRO A 82 7.97 7.80 11.93
C PRO A 82 9.20 6.91 11.69
N VAL A 83 9.03 5.68 11.19
CA VAL A 83 10.14 4.74 10.95
C VAL A 83 10.97 5.20 9.77
N THR A 84 10.33 5.62 8.68
CA THR A 84 11.02 6.24 7.53
C THR A 84 11.78 7.49 7.93
N LEU A 85 11.15 8.38 8.71
CA LEU A 85 11.79 9.61 9.19
C LEU A 85 12.98 9.30 10.12
N ALA A 86 12.88 8.27 10.96
CA ALA A 86 13.98 7.81 11.80
C ALA A 86 15.15 7.25 10.97
N ALA A 87 14.87 6.48 9.91
CA ALA A 87 15.91 6.00 9.01
C ALA A 87 16.63 7.16 8.30
N LEU A 88 15.89 8.16 7.80
CA LEU A 88 16.46 9.36 7.20
C LEU A 88 17.36 10.12 8.20
N GLN A 89 16.93 10.25 9.45
CA GLN A 89 17.75 10.87 10.50
C GLN A 89 19.06 10.08 10.72
N ASP A 90 18.98 8.75 10.81
CA ASP A 90 20.14 7.90 11.09
C ASP A 90 21.16 7.85 9.95
N THR A 91 20.78 8.24 8.72
CA THR A 91 21.75 8.45 7.62
C THR A 91 22.75 9.59 7.90
N GLY A 92 22.39 10.53 8.78
CA GLY A 92 23.15 11.75 9.03
C GLY A 92 23.08 12.80 7.93
N TRP A 93 22.32 12.58 6.84
CA TRP A 93 22.17 13.55 5.75
C TRP A 93 21.06 14.57 6.02
N TYR A 94 20.13 14.25 6.91
CA TYR A 94 18.93 15.04 7.15
C TYR A 94 18.83 15.44 8.63
N SER A 95 18.38 16.68 8.86
CA SER A 95 17.82 17.09 10.14
C SER A 95 16.30 16.91 10.05
N VAL A 96 15.77 15.96 10.81
CA VAL A 96 14.39 15.51 10.68
C VAL A 96 13.51 16.16 11.74
N ASN A 97 12.37 16.71 11.32
CA ASN A 97 11.35 17.20 12.23
C ASN A 97 10.27 16.12 12.45
N HIS A 98 10.43 15.32 13.50
CA HIS A 98 9.50 14.23 13.85
C HIS A 98 8.07 14.69 14.17
N SER A 99 7.85 15.97 14.50
CA SER A 99 6.48 16.49 14.70
C SER A 99 5.64 16.52 13.42
N ARG A 100 6.27 16.35 12.25
CA ARG A 100 5.61 16.25 10.94
C ARG A 100 5.36 14.81 10.50
N ALA A 101 5.75 13.82 11.31
CA ALA A 101 5.48 12.42 11.00
C ALA A 101 3.97 12.19 10.88
N GLN A 102 3.55 11.52 9.81
CA GLN A 102 2.16 11.11 9.66
C GLN A 102 1.95 9.80 10.40
N SER A 103 0.79 9.63 11.05
CA SER A 103 0.50 8.39 11.78
C SER A 103 0.40 7.21 10.80
N LEU A 104 1.25 6.22 11.02
CA LEU A 104 1.08 4.87 10.47
C LEU A 104 0.15 4.10 11.39
N VAL A 105 -0.88 3.47 10.83
CA VAL A 105 -1.86 2.69 11.61
C VAL A 105 -1.58 1.21 11.48
N TRP A 106 -1.12 0.78 10.31
CA TRP A 106 -0.75 -0.59 10.02
C TRP A 106 0.18 -1.17 11.10
N GLY A 107 -0.22 -2.25 11.75
CA GLY A 107 0.59 -2.94 12.76
C GLY A 107 0.72 -2.23 14.11
N LYS A 108 0.09 -1.06 14.29
CA LYS A 108 0.30 -0.26 15.50
C LYS A 108 -0.15 -1.00 16.75
N GLY A 109 0.80 -1.28 17.64
CA GLY A 109 0.55 -1.99 18.91
C GLY A 109 0.40 -3.51 18.81
N GLU A 110 0.68 -4.12 17.66
CA GLU A 110 0.54 -5.57 17.45
C GLU A 110 1.71 -6.40 18.02
N GLY A 111 2.75 -5.76 18.55
CA GLY A 111 3.92 -6.40 19.16
C GLY A 111 5.01 -6.79 18.16
N ALA A 112 6.14 -7.29 18.69
CA ALA A 112 7.34 -7.61 17.91
C ALA A 112 7.15 -8.70 16.83
N MET A 113 6.14 -9.56 17.02
CA MET A 113 5.86 -10.68 16.12
C MET A 113 5.01 -10.26 14.92
N PHE A 114 4.53 -9.01 14.87
CA PHE A 114 3.66 -8.55 13.80
C PHE A 114 4.33 -8.67 12.43
N GLY A 115 3.57 -9.17 11.45
CA GLY A 115 4.01 -9.34 10.08
C GLY A 115 4.89 -10.56 9.82
N LEU A 116 5.26 -11.38 10.83
CA LEU A 116 5.94 -12.65 10.59
C LEU A 116 5.04 -13.64 9.83
N LEU A 117 5.65 -14.52 9.04
CA LEU A 117 4.88 -15.52 8.26
C LEU A 117 4.07 -16.47 9.16
N SER A 118 4.54 -16.72 10.38
CA SER A 118 3.81 -17.53 11.36
C SER A 118 2.55 -16.86 11.89
N THR A 119 2.50 -15.53 11.93
CA THR A 119 1.39 -14.76 12.53
C THR A 119 0.47 -14.12 11.49
N CYS A 120 0.89 -13.97 10.24
CA CYS A 120 0.02 -13.37 9.22
C CYS A 120 -1.10 -14.32 8.72
N HIS A 121 -1.07 -15.58 9.15
CA HIS A 121 -2.02 -16.63 8.74
C HIS A 121 -2.87 -17.20 9.87
N ASP A 122 -2.56 -16.90 11.13
CA ASP A 122 -3.19 -17.53 12.30
C ASP A 122 -4.43 -16.77 12.83
N ASN A 123 -4.85 -15.70 12.13
CA ASN A 123 -5.91 -14.78 12.52
C ASN A 123 -5.66 -14.05 13.87
N SER A 124 -4.40 -13.94 14.30
CA SER A 124 -4.02 -13.17 15.50
C SER A 124 -4.15 -11.66 15.32
N SER A 125 -4.17 -11.19 14.07
CA SER A 125 -4.19 -9.77 13.71
C SER A 125 -5.36 -9.44 12.78
N SER A 126 -6.01 -8.29 13.01
CA SER A 126 -7.07 -7.76 12.13
C SER A 126 -6.52 -7.12 10.84
N PHE A 127 -5.22 -6.86 10.77
CA PHE A 127 -4.58 -6.27 9.59
C PHE A 127 -4.43 -7.27 8.44
N PHE A 128 -4.36 -8.56 8.76
CA PHE A 128 -4.29 -9.64 7.78
C PHE A 128 -5.65 -10.31 7.60
N CYS A 129 -5.88 -10.88 6.43
CA CYS A 129 -7.11 -11.57 6.09
C CYS A 129 -6.81 -12.96 5.53
N THR A 130 -7.82 -13.83 5.49
CA THR A 130 -7.72 -15.17 4.90
C THR A 130 -8.77 -15.37 3.81
N GLY A 131 -8.49 -16.27 2.86
CA GLY A 131 -9.37 -16.53 1.72
C GLY A 131 -9.29 -15.46 0.63
N SER A 132 -10.45 -15.12 0.06
CA SER A 132 -10.61 -14.15 -1.04
C SER A 132 -11.91 -13.35 -0.92
N GLY A 133 -12.37 -13.12 0.32
CA GLY A 133 -13.63 -12.43 0.59
C GLY A 133 -13.52 -10.91 0.43
N LEU A 134 -14.69 -10.26 0.33
CA LEU A 134 -14.81 -8.81 0.45
C LEU A 134 -14.82 -8.40 1.92
N GLY A 135 -14.25 -7.26 2.23
CA GLY A 135 -14.13 -6.74 3.59
C GLY A 135 -13.83 -5.25 3.57
N CYS A 136 -13.18 -4.78 4.63
CA CYS A 136 -12.77 -3.39 4.75
C CYS A 136 -11.25 -3.27 4.68
N HIS A 137 -10.77 -2.27 3.94
CA HIS A 137 -9.38 -1.85 4.06
C HIS A 137 -9.13 -1.39 5.51
N TYR A 138 -7.94 -1.63 6.07
CA TYR A 138 -7.59 -1.34 7.47
C TYR A 138 -7.75 0.13 7.90
N LEU A 139 -7.97 1.05 6.95
CA LEU A 139 -8.26 2.47 7.23
C LEU A 139 -9.76 2.77 7.34
N HIS A 140 -10.61 1.75 7.18
CA HIS A 140 -12.07 1.85 7.12
C HIS A 140 -12.59 2.89 6.12
N ARG A 141 -11.82 3.15 5.07
CA ARG A 141 -12.09 4.19 4.09
C ARG A 141 -12.62 3.60 2.78
N HIS A 142 -12.23 2.38 2.47
CA HIS A 142 -12.62 1.67 1.27
C HIS A 142 -13.21 0.33 1.66
N LYS A 143 -14.15 -0.18 0.86
CA LYS A 143 -14.30 -1.63 0.78
C LYS A 143 -13.01 -2.21 0.19
N GLY A 144 -12.70 -3.43 0.56
CA GLY A 144 -11.49 -4.10 0.12
C GLY A 144 -11.74 -5.54 -0.26
N GLU A 145 -10.79 -6.12 -0.97
CA GLU A 145 -10.77 -7.52 -1.33
C GLU A 145 -9.53 -8.17 -0.71
N CYS A 146 -9.72 -9.34 -0.08
CA CYS A 146 -8.63 -10.07 0.54
C CYS A 146 -7.71 -10.66 -0.52
N GLN A 147 -6.53 -10.05 -0.69
CA GLN A 147 -5.59 -10.38 -1.75
C GLN A 147 -4.14 -10.41 -1.23
N THR A 148 -3.27 -11.08 -1.99
CA THR A 148 -1.82 -11.10 -1.77
C THR A 148 -1.12 -10.46 -2.96
N ASP A 149 0.17 -10.16 -2.81
CA ASP A 149 1.06 -9.78 -3.89
C ASP A 149 2.49 -10.28 -3.59
N PRO A 150 3.43 -10.16 -4.54
CA PRO A 150 4.78 -10.67 -4.34
C PRO A 150 5.46 -10.22 -3.04
N HIS A 151 5.25 -8.97 -2.60
CA HIS A 151 5.91 -8.38 -1.41
C HIS A 151 5.22 -8.73 -0.09
N LEU A 152 4.18 -9.57 -0.13
CA LEU A 152 3.48 -10.02 1.08
C LEU A 152 3.88 -11.45 1.48
N ASP A 153 4.82 -12.09 0.79
CA ASP A 153 5.30 -13.44 1.10
C ASP A 153 4.17 -14.47 1.33
N GLY A 154 3.08 -14.33 0.58
CA GLY A 154 1.89 -15.19 0.69
C GLY A 154 0.86 -14.75 1.75
N CYS A 155 1.22 -13.85 2.66
CA CYS A 155 0.27 -13.14 3.52
C CYS A 155 -0.75 -12.38 2.68
N ARG A 156 -1.94 -12.16 3.26
CA ARG A 156 -3.05 -11.52 2.56
C ARG A 156 -3.58 -10.35 3.38
N ILE A 157 -3.97 -9.30 2.68
CA ILE A 157 -4.51 -8.07 3.25
C ILE A 157 -5.73 -7.62 2.44
N TYR A 158 -6.63 -6.86 3.05
CA TYR A 158 -7.72 -6.23 2.31
C TYR A 158 -7.19 -5.07 1.49
N LYS A 159 -6.95 -5.31 0.19
CA LYS A 159 -6.54 -4.26 -0.75
C LYS A 159 -7.75 -3.39 -1.10
N PRO A 160 -7.58 -2.05 -1.19
CA PRO A 160 -8.71 -1.15 -1.40
C PRO A 160 -9.29 -1.33 -2.82
N LEU A 161 -10.62 -1.33 -2.92
CA LEU A 161 -11.35 -1.28 -4.19
C LEU A 161 -11.75 0.17 -4.53
N MET A 162 -12.18 0.42 -5.76
CA MET A 162 -12.78 1.70 -6.21
C MET A 162 -14.19 1.88 -5.61
N SER A 163 -14.23 1.98 -4.28
CA SER A 163 -15.44 2.07 -3.45
C SER A 163 -15.10 2.83 -2.16
N GLU A 164 -14.55 4.02 -2.35
CA GLU A 164 -14.30 4.98 -1.28
C GLU A 164 -15.62 5.32 -0.60
N CYS A 165 -15.78 4.90 0.66
CA CYS A 165 -16.99 5.15 1.42
C CYS A 165 -17.27 6.65 1.57
N TRP A 166 -16.24 7.49 1.48
CA TRP A 166 -16.39 8.93 1.73
C TRP A 166 -16.80 9.76 0.50
N LYS A 167 -17.00 9.13 -0.66
CA LYS A 167 -17.36 9.80 -1.91
C LYS A 167 -18.80 9.49 -2.30
N GLU A 168 -19.63 10.53 -2.39
CA GLU A 168 -21.05 10.41 -2.78
C GLU A 168 -21.24 9.79 -4.17
N GLU A 169 -20.29 9.98 -5.09
CA GLU A 169 -20.35 9.41 -6.46
C GLU A 169 -20.32 7.88 -6.50
N ASN A 170 -19.88 7.23 -5.41
CA ASN A 170 -19.86 5.77 -5.28
C ASN A 170 -21.19 5.22 -4.73
N GLU A 171 -22.13 6.08 -4.33
CA GLU A 171 -23.45 5.66 -3.85
C GLU A 171 -24.27 5.04 -5.00
N ARG A 172 -24.85 3.86 -4.73
CA ARG A 172 -25.74 3.16 -5.66
C ARG A 172 -27.09 2.98 -5.00
N GLU A 173 -28.16 3.41 -5.66
CA GLU A 173 -29.53 3.30 -5.15
C GLU A 173 -29.87 1.87 -4.72
N THR A 174 -29.44 0.87 -5.49
CA THR A 174 -29.63 -0.54 -5.14
C THR A 174 -28.99 -0.87 -3.79
N GLU A 175 -27.71 -0.58 -3.58
CA GLU A 175 -26.99 -0.81 -2.31
C GLU A 175 -27.66 -0.08 -1.13
N THR A 176 -28.10 1.16 -1.33
CA THR A 176 -28.85 1.89 -0.30
C THR A 176 -30.17 1.21 0.06
N GLU A 177 -30.86 0.62 -0.92
CA GLU A 177 -32.14 -0.08 -0.70
C GLU A 177 -31.97 -1.41 0.03
N TRP A 178 -31.02 -2.28 -0.36
CA TRP A 178 -30.91 -3.63 0.20
C TRP A 178 -29.97 -3.73 1.40
N SER A 179 -28.87 -2.99 1.41
CA SER A 179 -27.86 -3.04 2.47
C SER A 179 -27.82 -1.81 3.36
N GLY A 180 -28.57 -0.76 3.00
CA GLY A 180 -28.64 0.46 3.79
C GLY A 180 -27.36 1.30 3.73
N GLU A 181 -26.53 1.08 2.72
CA GLU A 181 -25.25 1.76 2.58
C GLU A 181 -25.42 3.25 2.25
N LEU A 182 -24.53 4.06 2.84
CA LEU A 182 -24.50 5.50 2.71
C LEU A 182 -23.06 5.96 2.46
N TYR A 183 -22.88 6.80 1.44
CA TYR A 183 -21.55 7.31 1.08
C TYR A 183 -21.50 8.83 1.30
N ARG A 184 -20.90 9.28 2.39
CA ARG A 184 -20.75 10.71 2.76
C ARG A 184 -19.35 10.95 3.30
N ILE A 185 -18.92 12.19 3.47
CA ILE A 185 -17.57 12.50 3.98
C ILE A 185 -17.24 11.83 5.33
N ASP A 186 -18.26 11.59 6.15
CA ASP A 186 -18.20 10.89 7.42
C ASP A 186 -18.53 9.39 7.32
N SER A 187 -18.58 8.79 6.15
CA SER A 187 -18.79 7.36 5.98
C SER A 187 -17.49 6.56 6.10
N ARG A 188 -17.62 5.38 6.71
CA ARG A 188 -16.54 4.40 6.91
C ARG A 188 -17.02 3.01 6.51
N CYS A 189 -16.07 2.15 6.19
CA CYS A 189 -16.32 0.75 5.90
C CYS A 189 -16.41 -0.04 7.20
N PHE A 190 -17.47 -0.84 7.34
CA PHE A 190 -17.67 -1.78 8.44
C PHE A 190 -17.93 -3.18 7.88
N PHE A 191 -17.48 -4.20 8.60
CA PHE A 191 -17.84 -5.58 8.32
C PHE A 191 -19.31 -5.80 8.69
N SER A 192 -20.12 -6.19 7.72
CA SER A 192 -21.56 -6.33 7.90
C SER A 192 -22.19 -7.34 6.93
N ASN A 193 -23.15 -8.11 7.42
CA ASN A 193 -24.04 -8.94 6.60
C ASN A 193 -25.49 -8.40 6.61
N LEU A 194 -25.67 -7.12 6.94
CA LEU A 194 -26.98 -6.49 6.96
C LEU A 194 -27.66 -6.62 5.59
N SER A 195 -28.92 -7.03 5.60
CA SER A 195 -29.76 -7.21 4.42
C SER A 195 -31.22 -6.89 4.75
N ARG A 196 -31.96 -6.39 3.75
CA ARG A 196 -33.39 -6.09 3.86
C ARG A 196 -34.22 -7.12 3.10
N GLU A 197 -35.25 -7.67 3.75
CA GLU A 197 -36.04 -8.84 3.33
C GLU A 197 -36.74 -8.71 1.96
N ASN A 198 -36.88 -7.52 1.38
CA ASN A 198 -37.67 -7.32 0.16
C ASN A 198 -36.92 -7.55 -1.17
N VAL A 199 -35.67 -8.00 -1.15
CA VAL A 199 -34.90 -8.25 -2.38
C VAL A 199 -34.42 -9.70 -2.41
N SER A 200 -35.09 -10.52 -3.22
CA SER A 200 -34.81 -11.95 -3.45
C SER A 200 -33.53 -12.19 -4.27
N LEU A 201 -32.42 -11.57 -3.87
CA LEU A 201 -31.10 -11.98 -4.31
C LEU A 201 -30.62 -13.00 -3.29
N SER A 202 -30.01 -14.08 -3.76
CA SER A 202 -29.36 -15.09 -2.92
C SER A 202 -28.18 -14.44 -2.21
N VAL A 203 -28.44 -13.68 -1.15
CA VAL A 203 -27.42 -13.02 -0.34
C VAL A 203 -26.80 -14.12 0.50
N SER A 204 -25.52 -14.39 0.30
CA SER A 204 -24.77 -15.19 1.25
C SER A 204 -24.78 -14.46 2.59
N ASP A 205 -25.00 -15.19 3.70
CA ASP A 205 -24.80 -14.71 5.08
C ASP A 205 -23.37 -14.22 5.37
N SER A 206 -22.52 -14.15 4.33
CA SER A 206 -21.15 -13.69 4.39
C SER A 206 -21.09 -12.24 4.85
N VAL A 207 -20.36 -12.03 5.93
CA VAL A 207 -19.94 -10.71 6.37
C VAL A 207 -19.02 -10.11 5.31
N VAL A 208 -19.36 -8.93 4.81
CA VAL A 208 -18.60 -8.19 3.79
C VAL A 208 -18.41 -6.73 4.20
N GLY A 209 -17.51 -6.00 3.52
CA GLY A 209 -17.35 -4.57 3.76
C GLY A 209 -18.52 -3.75 3.22
N ARG A 210 -19.10 -2.90 4.07
CA ARG A 210 -20.22 -2.00 3.76
C ARG A 210 -19.98 -0.60 4.27
N CYS A 211 -20.44 0.41 3.53
CA CYS A 211 -20.23 1.81 3.89
C CYS A 211 -21.41 2.37 4.70
N TYR A 212 -21.14 2.85 5.91
CA TYR A 212 -22.12 3.53 6.77
C TYR A 212 -21.54 4.84 7.30
N ARG A 213 -22.39 5.82 7.59
CA ARG A 213 -21.92 7.05 8.24
C ARG A 213 -21.49 6.74 9.67
N HIS A 214 -20.43 7.37 10.15
CA HIS A 214 -19.96 7.26 11.52
C HIS A 214 -19.89 8.64 12.18
N ARG A 215 -20.12 8.70 13.50
CA ARG A 215 -19.82 9.86 14.33
C ARG A 215 -19.29 9.44 15.69
N CYS A 216 -18.26 10.11 16.18
CA CYS A 216 -17.76 9.87 17.54
C CYS A 216 -18.67 10.56 18.57
N THR A 217 -19.06 9.84 19.62
CA THR A 217 -19.85 10.35 20.75
C THR A 217 -19.04 10.50 22.04
N GLY A 218 -17.81 9.98 22.06
CA GLY A 218 -16.87 10.12 23.16
C GLY A 218 -15.61 9.29 22.94
N LEU A 219 -14.75 9.20 23.95
CA LEU A 219 -13.58 8.33 23.93
C LEU A 219 -14.01 6.88 23.71
N ASN A 220 -13.47 6.25 22.67
CA ASN A 220 -13.76 4.87 22.26
C ASN A 220 -15.26 4.57 22.05
N ARG A 221 -16.06 5.58 21.71
CA ARG A 221 -17.50 5.45 21.48
C ARG A 221 -17.90 6.17 20.20
N TYR A 222 -18.57 5.44 19.32
CA TYR A 222 -19.13 6.00 18.10
C TYR A 222 -20.51 5.44 17.83
N GLN A 223 -21.23 6.13 16.95
CA GLN A 223 -22.49 5.70 16.41
C GLN A 223 -22.38 5.56 14.90
N ILE A 224 -23.15 4.66 14.31
CA ILE A 224 -23.30 4.55 12.86
C ILE A 224 -24.72 4.92 12.44
N LEU A 225 -24.86 5.38 11.21
CA LEU A 225 -26.15 5.57 10.57
C LEU A 225 -26.23 4.66 9.33
N VAL A 226 -27.19 3.76 9.36
CA VAL A 226 -27.64 2.98 8.20
C VAL A 226 -28.82 3.73 7.58
N SER A 227 -28.91 3.76 6.25
CA SER A 227 -30.05 4.38 5.55
C SER A 227 -31.36 3.88 6.13
N GLY A 228 -32.35 4.72 6.44
CA GLY A 228 -33.66 4.30 6.97
C GLY A 228 -33.66 3.77 8.42
N SER A 229 -32.60 4.01 9.19
CA SER A 229 -32.52 3.76 10.64
C SER A 229 -32.20 5.04 11.40
N ASP A 230 -32.33 5.02 12.72
CA ASP A 230 -31.75 6.03 13.60
C ASP A 230 -30.25 5.77 13.84
N TRP A 231 -29.55 6.73 14.46
CA TRP A 231 -28.15 6.50 14.85
C TRP A 231 -28.04 5.35 15.86
N LEU A 232 -27.31 4.31 15.50
CA LEU A 232 -27.10 3.11 16.31
C LEU A 232 -25.81 3.25 17.11
N ASP A 233 -25.89 3.01 18.42
CA ASP A 233 -24.70 2.94 19.27
C ASP A 233 -23.85 1.71 18.94
N CYS A 234 -22.57 1.96 18.67
CA CYS A 234 -21.59 0.95 18.30
C CYS A 234 -20.51 0.81 19.38
N PRO A 235 -20.76 0.05 20.46
CA PRO A 235 -19.70 -0.26 21.39
C PRO A 235 -18.66 -1.14 20.69
N VAL A 236 -17.39 -0.94 21.01
CA VAL A 236 -16.25 -1.62 20.39
C VAL A 236 -16.33 -3.14 20.58
N GLY A 237 -15.99 -3.91 19.54
CA GLY A 237 -15.94 -5.38 19.58
C GLY A 237 -17.31 -6.04 19.67
N SER A 238 -18.38 -5.30 19.33
CA SER A 238 -19.74 -5.78 19.41
C SER A 238 -20.36 -6.00 18.03
N THR A 239 -21.37 -6.84 18.03
CA THR A 239 -22.16 -7.21 16.87
C THR A 239 -23.57 -6.70 17.13
N ILE A 240 -24.00 -5.68 16.40
CA ILE A 240 -25.29 -5.03 16.66
C ILE A 240 -26.32 -5.56 15.67
N GLN A 241 -27.47 -5.97 16.19
CA GLN A 241 -28.68 -6.16 15.40
C GLN A 241 -29.44 -4.84 15.41
N ASP A 242 -29.84 -4.33 14.24
CA ASP A 242 -30.69 -3.12 14.14
C ASP A 242 -32.04 -3.42 14.82
N PRO A 243 -32.33 -2.86 16.02
CA PRO A 243 -33.52 -3.22 16.75
C PRO A 243 -34.73 -2.31 16.42
N HIS A 244 -34.54 -1.22 15.66
CA HIS A 244 -35.56 -0.17 15.51
C HIS A 244 -35.52 0.52 14.13
N SER A 245 -35.61 -0.23 13.04
CA SER A 245 -36.22 0.34 11.84
C SER A 245 -37.73 0.21 11.96
N PRO A 246 -38.53 1.25 11.64
CA PRO A 246 -39.98 1.10 11.47
C PRO A 246 -40.37 0.16 10.31
N ALA A 247 -39.39 -0.44 9.62
CA ALA A 247 -39.56 -1.65 8.85
C ALA A 247 -38.99 -2.85 9.63
N ALA A 248 -39.83 -3.80 10.01
CA ALA A 248 -39.49 -5.07 10.63
C ALA A 248 -38.72 -6.04 9.69
N SER A 249 -37.83 -5.53 8.83
CA SER A 249 -37.34 -6.24 7.64
C SER A 249 -35.82 -6.22 7.47
N THR A 250 -35.05 -5.75 8.44
CA THR A 250 -33.57 -5.78 8.38
C THR A 250 -33.04 -6.93 9.23
N THR A 251 -32.29 -7.84 8.63
CA THR A 251 -31.60 -8.95 9.31
C THR A 251 -30.10 -8.86 9.10
N GLY A 252 -29.33 -9.33 10.08
CA GLY A 252 -27.87 -9.30 10.04
C GLY A 252 -27.28 -8.38 11.11
N THR A 253 -25.98 -8.16 11.00
CA THR A 253 -25.17 -7.52 12.01
C THR A 253 -24.09 -6.61 11.43
N VAL A 254 -23.59 -5.70 12.26
CA VAL A 254 -22.40 -4.89 11.98
C VAL A 254 -21.37 -5.18 13.05
N THR A 255 -20.15 -5.56 12.65
CA THR A 255 -19.03 -5.80 13.54
C THR A 255 -18.25 -4.51 13.73
N THR A 256 -18.06 -4.12 15.00
CA THR A 256 -17.24 -2.98 15.37
C THR A 256 -15.84 -3.45 15.73
N GLU A 257 -14.83 -3.01 14.98
CA GLU A 257 -13.44 -3.34 15.31
C GLU A 257 -12.90 -2.35 16.34
N ASN A 258 -11.98 -2.81 17.18
CA ASN A 258 -11.23 -1.97 18.12
C ASN A 258 -10.13 -1.20 17.38
N ASP A 259 -10.54 -0.40 16.39
CA ASP A 259 -9.64 0.41 15.59
C ASP A 259 -9.64 1.86 16.09
N PRO A 260 -8.48 2.39 16.55
CA PRO A 260 -8.31 3.80 16.90
C PRO A 260 -8.80 4.80 15.83
N LEU A 261 -8.83 4.42 14.55
CA LEU A 261 -9.31 5.25 13.44
C LEU A 261 -10.82 5.45 13.43
N LEU A 262 -11.59 4.46 13.90
CA LEU A 262 -13.05 4.59 14.06
C LEU A 262 -13.42 5.49 15.26
N HIS A 263 -12.45 5.82 16.10
CA HIS A 263 -12.58 6.71 17.26
C HIS A 263 -12.11 8.15 17.00
N GLN A 264 -11.78 8.47 15.76
CA GLN A 264 -11.37 9.81 15.35
C GLN A 264 -12.32 10.35 14.28
N ASN A 265 -13.03 11.45 14.60
CA ASN A 265 -13.72 12.25 13.60
C ASN A 265 -12.67 12.80 12.63
N THR A 266 -12.44 12.10 11.53
CA THR A 266 -11.40 12.52 10.60
C THR A 266 -11.94 13.68 9.77
N ILE A 267 -11.68 14.89 10.23
CA ILE A 267 -11.49 16.03 9.34
C ILE A 267 -10.35 15.63 8.39
N PRO A 268 -10.46 15.82 7.07
CA PRO A 268 -9.33 15.59 6.17
C PRO A 268 -8.11 16.32 6.72
N ASP A 269 -6.99 15.60 6.84
CA ASP A 269 -5.75 16.16 7.36
C ASP A 269 -5.41 17.42 6.53
N PRO A 270 -5.27 18.61 7.15
CA PRO A 270 -4.79 19.79 6.43
C PRO A 270 -3.38 19.59 5.87
N SER A 271 -2.65 18.51 6.21
CA SER A 271 -1.43 18.13 5.50
C SER A 271 -1.67 17.63 4.07
N LEU A 272 -2.91 17.36 3.66
CA LEU A 272 -3.28 17.03 2.27
C LEU A 272 -3.65 18.27 1.45
N THR A 273 -3.76 19.45 2.07
CA THR A 273 -3.66 20.68 1.29
C THR A 273 -2.19 20.92 0.99
N PHE A 274 -1.81 20.78 -0.28
CA PHE A 274 -0.61 21.42 -0.79
C PHE A 274 -0.73 22.91 -0.45
N ASP A 275 0.00 23.37 0.56
CA ASP A 275 0.31 24.78 0.68
C ASP A 275 1.07 25.13 -0.60
N PRO A 276 0.55 26.03 -1.47
CA PRO A 276 1.40 26.63 -2.48
C PRO A 276 2.41 27.45 -1.68
N GLY A 277 3.60 26.87 -1.46
CA GLY A 277 4.72 27.58 -0.89
C GLY A 277 4.90 28.92 -1.63
N PRO A 278 5.48 29.94 -0.96
CA PRO A 278 5.63 31.26 -1.56
C PRO A 278 6.25 31.10 -2.94
N THR A 279 5.52 31.55 -3.96
CA THR A 279 5.98 31.57 -5.33
C THR A 279 7.34 32.26 -5.31
N CYS A 280 8.41 31.51 -5.58
CA CYS A 280 9.70 32.09 -5.86
C CYS A 280 9.46 33.09 -6.99
N ALA A 281 9.53 34.38 -6.67
CA ALA A 281 9.53 35.41 -7.68
C ALA A 281 10.71 35.10 -8.61
N GLU A 282 10.39 34.84 -9.88
CA GLU A 282 11.37 34.79 -10.96
C GLU A 282 12.28 36.02 -10.82
N PRO A 283 13.61 35.86 -10.85
CA PRO A 283 14.52 37.00 -10.88
C PRO A 283 14.15 37.85 -12.08
N GLY A 284 13.81 39.13 -11.84
CA GLY A 284 13.50 40.08 -12.89
C GLY A 284 14.62 40.12 -13.91
N VAL A 285 14.37 39.55 -15.09
CA VAL A 285 15.26 39.67 -16.24
C VAL A 285 15.16 41.11 -16.71
N SER A 286 16.23 41.86 -16.46
CA SER A 286 16.50 43.14 -17.12
C SER A 286 16.45 42.93 -18.62
N THR A 287 15.53 43.60 -19.30
CA THR A 287 15.45 43.65 -20.77
C THR A 287 16.64 44.41 -21.31
N ASP A 288 17.74 43.71 -21.56
CA ASP A 288 18.73 44.18 -22.53
C ASP A 288 18.57 43.40 -23.83
N SER A 289 18.18 44.16 -24.85
CA SER A 289 17.74 43.66 -26.14
C SER A 289 18.95 43.46 -27.03
N THR A 290 19.55 42.26 -27.06
CA THR A 290 20.24 41.71 -28.24
C THR A 290 20.77 40.32 -27.91
N LEU A 291 20.30 39.28 -28.64
CA LEU A 291 20.98 38.02 -29.01
C LEU A 291 19.98 36.85 -29.18
N ALA A 292 19.16 36.91 -30.24
CA ALA A 292 18.85 35.72 -31.02
C ALA A 292 19.91 35.70 -32.16
N PRO A 293 20.74 34.65 -32.33
CA PRO A 293 20.30 33.30 -32.68
C PRO A 293 21.22 32.19 -32.13
N VAL A 294 20.89 31.54 -31.01
CA VAL A 294 21.61 30.32 -30.57
C VAL A 294 20.66 29.13 -30.33
N LEU A 295 19.36 29.37 -30.17
CA LEU A 295 18.36 28.34 -29.92
C LEU A 295 17.90 27.57 -31.19
N GLY A 296 18.25 28.04 -32.39
CA GLY A 296 17.92 27.35 -33.64
C GLY A 296 18.91 26.22 -34.02
N VAL A 297 20.12 26.23 -33.46
CA VAL A 297 21.17 25.28 -33.84
C VAL A 297 21.06 23.97 -33.06
N SER A 298 20.64 24.01 -31.78
CA SER A 298 20.50 22.82 -30.94
C SER A 298 19.36 21.89 -31.39
N ALA A 299 18.20 22.46 -31.74
CA ALA A 299 17.05 21.67 -32.22
C ALA A 299 17.35 20.97 -33.57
N SER A 300 18.10 21.63 -34.45
CA SER A 300 18.47 21.12 -35.76
C SER A 300 19.46 19.94 -35.68
N VAL A 301 20.40 19.99 -34.74
CA VAL A 301 21.37 18.90 -34.50
C VAL A 301 20.67 17.67 -33.90
N CYS A 302 19.71 17.84 -32.99
CA CYS A 302 18.95 16.74 -32.41
C CYS A 302 18.07 16.00 -33.45
N LEU A 303 17.44 16.74 -34.37
CA LEU A 303 16.65 16.16 -35.46
C LEU A 303 17.50 15.35 -36.45
N LEU A 304 18.69 15.86 -36.81
CA LEU A 304 19.62 15.14 -37.68
C LEU A 304 20.15 13.85 -37.03
N ALA A 305 20.44 13.87 -35.73
CA ALA A 305 20.87 12.67 -35.00
C ALA A 305 19.77 11.59 -34.96
N ALA A 306 18.51 11.98 -34.71
CA ALA A 306 17.37 11.06 -34.72
C ALA A 306 17.14 10.44 -36.10
N LEU A 307 17.23 11.24 -37.17
CA LEU A 307 17.08 10.76 -38.55
C LEU A 307 18.22 9.80 -38.95
N MET A 308 19.45 10.05 -38.50
CA MET A 308 20.58 9.15 -38.76
C MET A 308 20.43 7.79 -38.04
N VAL A 309 19.90 7.79 -36.81
CA VAL A 309 19.60 6.55 -36.07
C VAL A 309 18.48 5.77 -36.74
N ALA A 310 17.41 6.45 -37.18
CA ALA A 310 16.31 5.82 -37.91
C ALA A 310 16.78 5.24 -39.26
N TYR A 311 17.61 5.99 -40.00
CA TYR A 311 18.18 5.52 -41.27
C TYR A 311 19.09 4.31 -41.09
N ARG A 312 19.93 4.29 -40.04
CA ARG A 312 20.77 3.12 -39.70
C ARG A 312 19.94 1.89 -39.35
N ARG A 313 18.87 2.04 -38.56
CA ARG A 313 17.95 0.95 -38.25
C ARG A 313 17.23 0.42 -39.50
N TYR A 314 16.77 1.31 -40.39
CA TYR A 314 16.12 0.94 -41.64
C TYR A 314 17.07 0.20 -42.61
N ARG A 315 18.34 0.62 -42.71
CA ARG A 315 19.35 -0.08 -43.53
C ARG A 315 19.72 -1.46 -42.96
N SER A 316 19.88 -1.59 -41.64
CA SER A 316 20.16 -2.90 -41.00
C SER A 316 19.04 -3.92 -41.23
N SER A 317 17.78 -3.48 -41.24
CA SER A 317 16.63 -4.36 -41.52
C SER A 317 16.60 -4.85 -42.98
N ARG A 318 17.11 -4.08 -43.95
CA ARG A 318 17.21 -4.52 -45.35
C ARG A 318 18.36 -5.47 -45.64
N VAL A 319 19.43 -5.47 -44.83
CA VAL A 319 20.57 -6.40 -45.01
C VAL A 319 20.25 -7.82 -44.51
N ARG A 320 19.21 -7.99 -43.68
CA ARG A 320 18.84 -9.29 -43.08
C ARG A 320 17.86 -10.16 -43.90
N VAL A 321 17.44 -9.70 -45.08
CA VAL A 321 16.50 -10.44 -45.94
C VAL A 321 17.22 -10.88 -47.22
N HIS A 322 18.17 -11.81 -47.11
CA HIS A 322 18.60 -12.73 -48.18
C HIS A 322 19.52 -13.81 -47.59
N ALA A 323 18.94 -14.88 -47.05
CA ALA A 323 19.57 -16.18 -46.93
C ALA A 323 18.49 -17.25 -47.03
N ALA A 324 18.51 -18.02 -48.12
CA ALA A 324 17.60 -19.13 -48.41
C ALA A 324 17.98 -20.39 -47.59
N PRO A 325 17.08 -21.36 -47.40
CA PRO A 325 17.33 -22.55 -46.61
C PRO A 325 17.98 -23.66 -47.45
N GLU A 326 19.02 -24.31 -46.92
CA GLU A 326 19.55 -25.57 -47.47
C GLU A 326 19.26 -26.76 -46.53
N ALA A 327 18.94 -27.88 -47.18
CA ALA A 327 18.45 -29.15 -46.65
C ALA A 327 19.58 -30.03 -46.06
N PRO A 328 19.24 -31.12 -45.34
CA PRO A 328 20.20 -31.91 -44.56
C PRO A 328 20.84 -33.03 -45.39
N SER A 329 22.12 -33.30 -45.14
CA SER A 329 22.86 -34.45 -45.68
C SER A 329 23.58 -35.24 -44.59
N VAL A 330 23.59 -36.55 -44.81
CA VAL A 330 23.84 -37.70 -43.94
C VAL A 330 25.33 -38.12 -43.93
N LEU A 331 25.69 -38.96 -42.94
CA LEU A 331 26.74 -40.04 -42.87
C LEU A 331 27.85 -39.80 -41.83
N GLN A 332 27.82 -40.54 -40.71
CA GLN A 332 28.56 -41.81 -40.42
C GLN A 332 30.08 -41.55 -40.18
N LEU A 333 30.81 -42.12 -39.20
CA LEU A 333 30.71 -43.35 -38.42
C LEU A 333 31.80 -43.34 -37.30
N HIS A 334 31.54 -44.00 -36.16
CA HIS A 334 32.49 -44.69 -35.23
C HIS A 334 33.57 -43.87 -34.44
N SER A 335 33.97 -44.20 -33.20
CA SER A 335 33.76 -45.33 -32.26
C SER A 335 34.25 -44.96 -30.84
N THR A 336 33.88 -45.80 -29.85
CA THR A 336 34.46 -46.03 -28.49
C THR A 336 34.10 -45.04 -27.38
N GLN A 337 33.88 -45.38 -26.10
CA GLN A 337 33.44 -46.57 -25.33
C GLN A 337 33.33 -46.09 -23.84
N SER A 338 32.76 -46.91 -22.94
CA SER A 338 32.72 -46.79 -21.46
C SER A 338 31.52 -46.00 -20.89
N GLU A 339 30.45 -46.71 -20.43
CA GLU A 339 30.14 -47.10 -19.02
C GLU A 339 29.62 -45.90 -18.19
N SER A 340 28.63 -45.95 -17.31
CA SER A 340 27.71 -46.97 -16.79
C SER A 340 26.72 -46.25 -15.85
N ASN A 341 25.44 -46.63 -15.89
CA ASN A 341 24.43 -46.67 -14.80
C ASN A 341 24.36 -45.55 -13.73
N ASN A 342 23.20 -44.90 -13.64
CA ASN A 342 22.07 -45.17 -12.70
C ASN A 342 21.44 -43.91 -12.08
N CYS A 343 20.10 -43.99 -12.02
CA CYS A 343 19.09 -43.11 -11.39
C CYS A 343 18.73 -41.81 -12.12
#